data_AF-A0A257YV92-F1
#
_entry.id   AF-A0A257YV92-F1
#
_cell.length_a   1.000
_cell.length_b   1.000
_cell.length_c   1.000
_cell.angle_alpha   90.00
_cell.angle_beta   90.00
_cell.angle_gamma   90.00
#
_symmetry.space_group_name_H-M   'P 1'
#
loop_
_entity.id
_entity.type
_entity.pdbx_description
1 polymer ?
#
loop_
_entity_poly.entity_id
_entity_poly.type
_entity_poly.pdbx_seq_one_letter_code
_entity_poly.pdbx_strand_id
1 'polypeptide(L)'
;MAEDRWVGGCQCGAVRYAFTSRPDNACLCHCRMCQKQVGGPFAAWAGSHSANFRITRGKLAHFRSSADALRGFCRDCGTPLTYEAQSRPRIEVTIGSLDRHAEMRPVHNVGSEAMEHWLADITGLPSTRTGEGDNGVGDTVERFDLIRSSNLQHPDHETDHWPLA
;
A
#
# COMPACT_ATOMS: atom_id res chain seq x y z
N MET A 1 4.31 -22.94 14.68
CA MET A 1 3.31 -22.40 13.74
C MET A 1 4.09 -21.76 12.62
N ALA A 2 3.82 -22.09 11.35
CA ALA A 2 4.57 -21.50 10.25
C ALA A 2 4.40 -19.98 10.29
N GLU A 3 5.51 -19.25 10.32
CA GLU A 3 5.54 -17.79 10.32
C GLU A 3 4.83 -17.29 9.05
N ASP A 4 3.79 -16.46 9.22
CA ASP A 4 3.01 -15.95 8.10
C ASP A 4 3.91 -15.07 7.21
N ARG A 5 4.42 -15.64 6.11
CA ARG A 5 5.37 -14.97 5.21
C ARG A 5 4.80 -13.71 4.54
N TRP A 6 3.49 -13.66 4.36
CA TRP A 6 2.79 -12.62 3.62
C TRP A 6 1.98 -11.75 4.56
N VAL A 7 2.70 -10.93 5.31
CA VAL A 7 2.15 -9.96 6.26
C VAL A 7 2.30 -8.54 5.72
N GLY A 8 1.55 -7.64 6.36
CA GLY A 8 1.57 -6.24 6.03
C GLY A 8 0.68 -5.44 6.96
N GLY A 9 0.61 -4.15 6.71
CA GLY A 9 -0.17 -3.25 7.54
C GLY A 9 -0.14 -1.81 7.06
N CYS A 10 -0.80 -0.96 7.84
CA CYS A 10 -0.77 0.47 7.59
C CYS A 10 0.52 1.11 8.10
N GLN A 11 0.79 2.33 7.65
CA GLN A 11 1.98 3.10 8.01
C GLN A 11 2.18 3.26 9.51
N CYS A 12 1.12 3.40 10.32
CA CYS A 12 1.24 3.53 11.77
C CYS A 12 1.22 2.20 12.54
N GLY A 13 1.01 1.05 11.88
CA GLY A 13 0.94 -0.26 12.54
C GLY A 13 -0.36 -0.56 13.31
N ALA A 14 -1.33 0.37 13.36
CA ALA A 14 -2.63 0.15 14.02
C ALA A 14 -3.43 -1.00 13.41
N VAL A 15 -3.29 -1.21 12.09
CA VAL A 15 -3.88 -2.32 11.36
C VAL A 15 -2.76 -3.17 10.77
N ARG A 16 -2.78 -4.47 11.10
CA ARG A 16 -1.90 -5.50 10.52
C ARG A 16 -2.73 -6.64 9.96
N TYR A 17 -2.23 -7.32 8.94
CA TYR A 17 -2.90 -8.44 8.30
C TYR A 17 -1.90 -9.52 7.88
N ALA A 18 -2.43 -10.71 7.59
CA ALA A 18 -1.68 -11.83 7.06
C ALA A 18 -2.46 -12.55 5.95
N PHE A 19 -1.72 -13.10 4.98
CA PHE A 19 -2.19 -14.13 4.07
C PHE A 19 -1.59 -15.49 4.40
N THR A 20 -2.41 -16.53 4.35
CA THR A 20 -1.97 -17.93 4.51
C THR A 20 -1.23 -18.47 3.29
N SER A 21 -1.31 -17.79 2.14
CA SER A 21 -0.61 -18.13 0.90
C SER A 21 -0.14 -16.88 0.18
N ARG A 22 0.75 -17.04 -0.81
CA ARG A 22 1.27 -15.92 -1.60
C ARG A 22 0.14 -15.20 -2.34
N PRO A 23 -0.02 -13.87 -2.20
CA PRO A 23 -0.94 -13.12 -3.04
C PRO A 23 -0.57 -13.25 -4.51
N ASP A 24 -1.58 -13.41 -5.36
CA ASP A 24 -1.49 -13.50 -6.80
C ASP A 24 -1.98 -12.21 -7.48
N ASN A 25 -2.01 -12.24 -8.81
CA ASN A 25 -2.59 -11.19 -9.66
C ASN A 25 -2.05 -9.78 -9.39
N ALA A 26 -0.74 -9.66 -9.13
CA ALA A 26 -0.12 -8.36 -8.93
C ALA A 26 -0.32 -7.46 -10.17
N CYS A 27 -0.99 -6.32 -10.00
CA CYS A 27 -1.38 -5.44 -11.10
C CYS A 27 -1.26 -3.96 -10.73
N LEU A 28 -1.24 -3.11 -11.76
CA LEU A 28 -1.41 -1.67 -11.62
C LEU A 28 -2.78 -1.28 -12.19
N CYS A 29 -3.66 -0.74 -11.33
CA CYS A 29 -4.97 -0.26 -11.72
C CYS A 29 -4.96 1.27 -11.87
N HIS A 30 -5.32 1.72 -13.07
CA HIS A 30 -5.29 3.13 -13.47
C HIS A 30 -6.67 3.79 -13.40
N CYS A 31 -7.74 3.03 -13.11
CA CYS A 31 -9.08 3.58 -13.09
C CYS A 31 -9.23 4.71 -12.06
N ARG A 32 -10.14 5.66 -12.33
CA ARG A 32 -10.29 6.86 -11.51
C ARG A 32 -10.58 6.57 -10.04
N MET A 33 -11.32 5.50 -9.74
CA MET A 33 -11.62 5.13 -8.35
C MET A 33 -10.37 4.64 -7.60
N CYS A 34 -9.49 3.91 -8.27
CA CYS A 34 -8.23 3.44 -7.69
C CYS A 34 -7.24 4.57 -7.51
N GLN A 35 -7.12 5.48 -8.49
CA GLN A 35 -6.37 6.73 -8.33
C GLN A 35 -6.84 7.53 -7.12
N LYS A 36 -8.16 7.70 -6.96
CA LYS A 36 -8.75 8.42 -5.82
C LYS A 36 -8.57 7.70 -4.49
N GLN A 37 -8.58 6.36 -4.48
CA GLN A 37 -8.35 5.61 -3.25
C GLN A 37 -6.95 5.82 -2.69
N VAL A 38 -5.92 5.76 -3.56
CA VAL A 38 -4.52 5.82 -3.12
C VAL A 38 -3.90 7.21 -3.25
N GLY A 39 -4.61 8.17 -3.85
CA GLY A 39 -4.11 9.52 -4.10
C GLY A 39 -2.98 9.59 -5.13
N GLY A 40 -2.73 8.52 -5.88
CA GLY A 40 -1.62 8.38 -6.83
C GLY A 40 -2.07 8.19 -8.28
N PRO A 41 -1.11 8.12 -9.23
CA PRO A 41 -1.41 7.93 -10.66
C PRO A 41 -2.03 6.55 -10.98
N PHE A 42 -1.77 5.57 -10.11
CA PHE A 42 -2.35 4.23 -10.16
C PHE A 42 -2.33 3.62 -8.75
N ALA A 43 -3.14 2.58 -8.54
CA ALA A 43 -3.04 1.73 -7.36
C ALA A 43 -2.37 0.41 -7.74
N ALA A 44 -1.39 -0.01 -6.95
CA ALA A 44 -0.71 -1.29 -7.10
C ALA A 44 -1.38 -2.33 -6.19
N TRP A 45 -1.98 -3.38 -6.77
CA TRP A 45 -2.78 -4.37 -6.04
C TRP A 45 -2.18 -5.77 -6.17
N ALA A 46 -2.28 -6.57 -5.12
CA ALA A 46 -2.10 -8.01 -5.16
C ALA A 46 -3.08 -8.66 -4.19
N GLY A 47 -3.59 -9.86 -4.48
CA GLY A 47 -4.69 -10.40 -3.68
C GLY A 47 -4.72 -11.91 -3.60
N SER A 48 -5.72 -12.44 -2.92
CA SER A 48 -6.00 -13.87 -2.87
C SER A 48 -7.50 -14.09 -2.65
N HIS A 49 -7.89 -15.35 -2.54
CA HIS A 49 -9.21 -15.69 -2.04
C HIS A 49 -9.39 -15.16 -0.61
N SER A 50 -10.53 -14.57 -0.28
CA SER A 50 -10.74 -13.89 1.02
C SER A 50 -10.55 -14.81 2.22
N ALA A 51 -10.80 -16.11 2.05
CA ALA A 51 -10.55 -17.12 3.09
C ALA A 51 -9.06 -17.26 3.49
N ASN A 52 -8.14 -16.79 2.64
CA ASN A 52 -6.70 -16.79 2.93
C ASN A 52 -6.24 -15.54 3.67
N PHE A 53 -7.10 -14.53 3.84
CA PHE A 53 -6.76 -13.26 4.45
C PHE A 53 -7.34 -13.15 5.86
N ARG A 54 -6.57 -12.57 6.77
CA ARG A 54 -7.06 -12.22 8.11
C ARG A 54 -6.39 -10.96 8.63
N ILE A 55 -7.13 -10.20 9.43
CA ILE A 55 -6.57 -9.12 10.24
C ILE A 55 -5.88 -9.74 11.46
N THR A 56 -4.62 -9.40 11.68
CA THR A 56 -3.80 -9.85 12.81
C THR A 56 -3.80 -8.84 13.95
N ARG A 57 -4.03 -7.56 13.64
CA ARG A 57 -4.13 -6.46 14.61
C ARG A 57 -5.10 -5.39 14.14
N GLY A 58 -5.86 -4.83 15.09
CA GLY A 58 -6.73 -3.68 14.83
C GLY A 58 -7.96 -4.03 13.99
N LYS A 59 -8.46 -3.04 13.25
CA LYS A 59 -9.63 -3.19 12.38
C LYS A 59 -9.55 -2.25 11.18
N LEU A 60 -10.03 -2.73 10.04
CA LEU A 60 -10.22 -1.89 8.86
C LEU A 60 -11.40 -0.95 9.06
N ALA A 61 -11.29 0.27 8.53
CA ALA A 61 -12.45 1.03 8.11
C ALA A 61 -12.70 0.84 6.63
N HIS A 62 -13.95 1.03 6.23
CA HIS A 62 -14.36 0.86 4.84
C HIS A 62 -15.03 2.10 4.29
N PHE A 63 -14.71 2.40 3.04
CA PHE A 63 -15.48 3.27 2.17
C PHE A 63 -16.16 2.43 1.08
N ARG A 64 -17.49 2.46 1.03
CA ARG A 64 -18.27 1.80 -0.03
C ARG A 64 -18.28 2.69 -1.26
N SER A 65 -17.40 2.38 -2.20
CA SER A 65 -17.21 3.17 -3.42
C SER A 65 -18.16 2.80 -4.56
N SER A 66 -18.82 1.64 -4.48
CA SER A 66 -19.96 1.25 -5.31
C SER A 66 -20.77 0.18 -4.57
N ALA A 67 -21.87 -0.28 -5.15
CA ALA A 67 -22.61 -1.43 -4.62
C ALA A 67 -21.70 -2.68 -4.47
N ASP A 68 -20.72 -2.82 -5.37
CA ASP A 68 -19.83 -3.97 -5.42
C ASP A 68 -18.46 -3.74 -4.77
N ALA A 69 -18.03 -2.49 -4.56
CA ALA A 69 -16.65 -2.21 -4.16
C ALA A 69 -16.54 -1.59 -2.75
N LEU A 70 -15.96 -2.35 -1.82
CA LEU A 70 -15.50 -1.85 -0.52
C LEU A 70 -13.99 -1.57 -0.57
N ARG A 71 -13.59 -0.43 0.00
CA ARG A 71 -12.20 0.02 0.05
C ARG A 71 -11.78 0.16 1.50
N GLY A 72 -10.90 -0.72 1.96
CA GLY A 72 -10.41 -0.75 3.33
C GLY A 72 -9.23 0.19 3.55
N PHE A 73 -9.19 0.86 4.69
CA PHE A 73 -8.12 1.77 5.09
C PHE A 73 -7.96 1.82 6.61
N CYS A 74 -6.81 2.31 7.07
CA CYS A 74 -6.58 2.59 8.48
C CYS A 74 -7.23 3.93 8.87
N ARG A 75 -8.08 3.95 9.91
CA ARG A 75 -8.69 5.21 10.39
C ARG A 75 -7.66 6.18 10.96
N ASP A 76 -6.57 5.66 11.51
CA ASP A 76 -5.64 6.45 12.32
C ASP A 76 -4.61 7.17 11.45
N CYS A 77 -4.11 6.52 10.40
CA CYS A 77 -3.12 7.12 9.48
C CYS A 77 -3.60 7.27 8.03
N GLY A 78 -4.82 6.85 7.70
CA GLY A 78 -5.39 6.98 6.36
C GLY A 78 -4.83 6.02 5.30
N THR A 79 -3.84 5.16 5.63
CA THR A 79 -3.24 4.24 4.66
C THR A 79 -4.31 3.37 3.99
N PRO A 80 -4.43 3.39 2.66
CA PRO A 80 -5.31 2.49 1.92
C PRO A 80 -4.73 1.08 1.97
N LEU A 81 -5.55 0.12 2.40
CA LEU A 81 -5.12 -1.25 2.65
C LEU A 81 -5.77 -2.22 1.69
N THR A 82 -7.10 -2.24 1.58
CA THR A 82 -7.79 -3.30 0.85
C THR A 82 -8.72 -2.80 -0.24
N TYR A 83 -8.95 -3.66 -1.23
CA TYR A 83 -10.06 -3.62 -2.17
C TYR A 83 -10.79 -4.96 -2.11
N GLU A 84 -12.11 -4.91 -1.91
CA GLU A 84 -12.98 -6.08 -1.79
C GLU A 84 -14.15 -5.92 -2.75
N ALA A 85 -14.26 -6.86 -3.70
CA ALA A 85 -15.41 -6.96 -4.60
C ALA A 85 -16.48 -7.84 -3.94
N GLN A 86 -17.65 -7.31 -3.62
CA GLN A 86 -18.73 -8.06 -2.96
C GLN A 86 -19.25 -9.23 -3.81
N SER A 87 -19.16 -9.11 -5.13
CA SER A 87 -19.54 -10.12 -6.11
C SER A 87 -18.58 -11.30 -6.21
N ARG A 88 -17.39 -11.24 -5.59
CA ARG A 88 -16.35 -12.27 -5.69
C ARG A 88 -15.71 -12.53 -4.33
N PRO A 89 -15.35 -13.77 -3.99
CA PRO A 89 -14.67 -14.07 -2.73
C PRO A 89 -13.16 -13.74 -2.81
N ARG A 90 -12.83 -12.50 -3.20
CA ARG A 90 -11.47 -12.00 -3.33
C ARG A 90 -11.25 -10.74 -2.51
N ILE A 91 -10.04 -10.63 -1.99
CA ILE A 91 -9.51 -9.43 -1.36
C ILE A 91 -8.13 -9.14 -1.94
N GLU A 92 -7.93 -7.87 -2.28
CA GLU A 92 -6.66 -7.34 -2.74
C GLU A 92 -6.13 -6.38 -1.69
N VAL A 93 -4.81 -6.36 -1.51
CA VAL A 93 -4.09 -5.40 -0.68
C VAL A 93 -3.24 -4.49 -1.54
N THR A 94 -2.99 -3.26 -1.08
CA THR A 94 -2.01 -2.41 -1.76
C THR A 94 -0.64 -3.07 -1.64
N ILE A 95 0.11 -3.15 -2.74
CA ILE A 95 1.42 -3.80 -2.73
C ILE A 95 2.36 -3.12 -1.74
N GLY A 96 2.29 -1.79 -1.63
CA GLY A 96 3.08 -1.02 -0.68
C GLY A 96 2.72 -1.22 0.79
N SER A 97 1.59 -1.85 1.13
CA SER A 97 1.28 -2.21 2.52
C SER A 97 1.83 -3.59 2.92
N LEU A 98 2.43 -4.35 2.01
CA LEU A 98 3.12 -5.60 2.33
C LEU A 98 4.52 -5.32 2.87
N ASP A 99 4.91 -6.00 3.94
CA ASP A 99 6.26 -5.88 4.50
C ASP A 99 7.33 -6.30 3.46
N ARG A 100 7.03 -7.31 2.64
CA ARG A 100 7.89 -7.79 1.55
C ARG A 100 7.42 -7.30 0.18
N HIS A 101 7.05 -6.01 0.08
CA HIS A 101 6.48 -5.42 -1.13
C HIS A 101 7.33 -5.65 -2.40
N ALA A 102 8.66 -5.64 -2.29
CA ALA A 102 9.59 -5.80 -3.41
C ALA A 102 9.47 -7.17 -4.11
N GLU A 103 8.97 -8.20 -3.41
CA GLU A 103 8.73 -9.53 -3.99
C GLU A 103 7.43 -9.60 -4.79
N MET A 104 6.57 -8.59 -4.69
CA MET A 104 5.28 -8.53 -5.35
C MET A 104 5.33 -7.60 -6.56
N ARG A 105 6.03 -8.04 -7.61
CA ARG A 105 6.14 -7.28 -8.86
C ARG A 105 4.81 -7.33 -9.65
N PRO A 106 4.20 -6.19 -9.99
CA PRO A 106 3.07 -6.15 -10.91
C PRO A 106 3.42 -6.74 -12.28
N VAL A 107 2.50 -7.51 -12.87
CA VAL A 107 2.73 -8.19 -14.17
C VAL A 107 1.80 -7.73 -15.29
N HIS A 108 0.80 -6.91 -14.98
CA HIS A 108 -0.14 -6.37 -15.96
C HIS A 108 -0.76 -5.05 -15.47
N ASN A 109 -1.30 -4.29 -16.43
CA ASN A 109 -2.05 -3.05 -16.18
C ASN A 109 -3.55 -3.30 -16.39
N VAL A 110 -4.39 -2.64 -15.62
CA VAL A 110 -5.86 -2.66 -15.77
C VAL A 110 -6.43 -1.24 -15.70
N GLY A 111 -7.56 -1.01 -16.37
CA GLY A 111 -8.14 0.34 -16.51
C GLY A 111 -7.26 1.29 -17.33
N SER A 112 -6.52 0.75 -18.32
CA SER A 112 -5.50 1.46 -19.07
C SER A 112 -6.01 2.66 -19.87
N GLU A 113 -7.31 2.76 -20.11
CA GLU A 113 -7.96 3.94 -20.68
C GLU A 113 -7.77 5.21 -19.83
N ALA A 114 -7.49 5.05 -18.53
CA ALA A 114 -7.20 6.15 -17.60
C ALA A 114 -5.71 6.22 -17.20
N MET A 115 -4.84 5.48 -17.89
CA MET A 115 -3.40 5.50 -17.64
C MET A 115 -2.81 6.85 -18.04
N GLU A 116 -2.06 7.45 -17.12
CA GLU A 116 -1.37 8.70 -17.37
C GLU A 116 -0.22 8.52 -18.38
N HIS A 117 -0.21 9.31 -19.45
CA HIS A 117 0.73 9.14 -20.56
C HIS A 117 2.21 9.34 -20.16
N TRP A 118 2.48 10.23 -19.21
CA TRP A 118 3.84 10.52 -18.74
C TRP A 118 4.50 9.35 -17.99
N LEU A 119 3.74 8.30 -17.63
CA LEU A 119 4.30 7.10 -17.01
C LEU A 119 5.31 6.38 -17.91
N ALA A 120 5.22 6.53 -19.23
CA ALA A 120 6.20 5.98 -20.17
C ALA A 120 7.60 6.57 -19.97
N ASP A 121 7.70 7.79 -19.44
CA ASP A 121 8.95 8.54 -19.32
C ASP A 121 9.51 8.51 -17.89
N ILE A 122 8.82 7.89 -16.92
CA ILE A 122 9.05 8.06 -15.48
C ILE A 122 10.48 7.73 -15.03
N THR A 123 11.11 6.72 -15.63
CA THR A 123 12.49 6.32 -15.28
C THR A 123 13.56 7.22 -15.90
N GLY A 124 13.19 8.03 -16.90
CA GLY A 124 14.07 8.99 -17.56
C GLY A 124 14.02 10.40 -16.96
N LEU A 125 13.11 10.65 -16.01
CA LEU A 125 13.00 11.94 -15.35
C LEU A 125 14.26 12.23 -14.52
N PRO A 126 14.69 13.50 -14.43
CA PRO A 126 15.74 13.90 -13.49
C PRO A 126 15.39 13.42 -12.07
N SER A 127 16.35 12.77 -11.40
CA SER A 127 16.15 12.25 -10.06
C SER A 127 17.27 12.69 -9.14
N THR A 128 16.94 12.82 -7.86
CA THR A 128 17.89 13.11 -6.80
C THR A 128 17.55 12.21 -5.63
N ARG A 129 18.56 11.66 -4.94
CA ARG A 129 18.32 10.78 -3.80
C ARG A 129 17.83 11.59 -2.62
N THR A 130 17.06 10.96 -1.73
CA THR A 130 16.64 11.59 -0.48
C THR A 130 17.85 12.09 0.31
N GLY A 131 17.88 13.39 0.62
CA GLY A 131 18.99 14.04 1.30
C GLY A 131 20.13 14.51 0.39
N GLU A 132 20.02 14.31 -0.92
CA GLU A 132 20.94 14.89 -1.91
C GLU A 132 20.23 16.04 -2.64
N GLY A 133 20.96 17.15 -2.86
CA GLY A 133 20.48 18.31 -3.60
C GLY A 133 19.43 19.17 -2.88
N ASP A 134 19.13 20.33 -3.46
CA ASP A 134 17.98 21.16 -3.11
C ASP A 134 16.99 21.10 -4.27
N ASN A 135 15.83 20.51 -4.02
CA ASN A 135 14.73 20.46 -4.99
C ASN A 135 13.93 21.77 -5.04
N GLY A 136 14.40 22.83 -4.38
CA GLY A 136 13.79 24.15 -4.35
C GLY A 136 12.58 24.25 -3.43
N VAL A 137 12.30 23.20 -2.62
CA VAL A 137 11.19 23.19 -1.65
C VAL A 137 11.65 23.04 -0.19
N GLY A 138 12.95 23.20 0.08
CA GLY A 138 13.49 23.22 1.45
C GLY A 138 13.80 21.83 2.03
N ASP A 139 14.12 20.85 1.19
CA ASP A 139 14.51 19.50 1.59
C ASP A 139 16.00 19.44 1.99
N THR A 140 16.33 19.93 3.19
CA THR A 140 17.71 19.92 3.71
C THR A 140 18.09 18.60 4.37
N VAL A 141 19.41 18.35 4.51
CA VAL A 141 19.95 17.19 5.22
C VAL A 141 19.44 17.14 6.67
N GLU A 142 19.43 18.28 7.36
CA GLU A 142 18.97 18.38 8.75
C GLU A 142 17.50 17.99 8.89
N ARG A 143 16.65 18.37 7.91
CA ARG A 143 15.25 17.97 7.88
C ARG A 143 15.11 16.45 7.73
N PHE A 144 15.88 15.83 6.84
CA PHE A 144 15.84 14.38 6.66
C PHE A 144 16.39 13.62 7.88
N ASP A 145 17.41 14.14 8.54
CA ASP A 145 17.92 13.57 9.78
C ASP A 145 16.90 13.66 10.93
N LEU A 146 16.15 14.76 11.00
CA LEU A 146 15.02 14.87 11.92
C LEU A 146 13.94 13.83 11.61
N ILE A 147 13.51 13.69 10.34
CA ILE A 147 12.52 12.69 9.93
C ILE A 147 12.99 11.27 10.30
N ARG A 148 14.26 10.95 10.05
CA ARG A 148 14.82 9.63 10.32
C ARG A 148 14.90 9.33 11.82
N SER A 149 15.32 10.30 12.63
CA SER A 149 15.47 10.15 14.09
C SER A 149 14.14 10.15 14.85
N SER A 150 13.07 10.71 14.25
CA SER A 150 11.72 10.78 14.84
C SER A 150 10.69 9.92 14.11
N ASN A 151 11.13 8.95 13.31
CA ASN A 151 10.24 8.16 12.46
C ASN A 151 9.21 7.35 13.27
N LEU A 152 7.92 7.57 12.99
CA LEU A 152 6.78 6.87 13.60
C LEU A 152 6.12 5.86 12.66
N GLN A 153 6.75 5.56 11.51
CA GLN A 153 6.30 4.50 10.62
C GLN A 153 6.61 3.13 11.24
N HIS A 154 5.58 2.28 11.31
CA HIS A 154 5.70 0.88 11.69
C HIS A 154 6.69 0.17 10.76
N PRO A 155 7.63 -0.62 11.29
CA PRO A 155 8.61 -1.29 10.46
C PRO A 155 7.97 -2.42 9.65
N ASP A 156 8.62 -2.80 8.55
CA ASP A 156 8.17 -3.88 7.66
C ASP A 156 8.44 -5.28 8.25
N HIS A 157 7.96 -5.53 9.47
CA HIS A 157 7.88 -6.83 10.13
C HIS A 157 6.90 -6.79 11.32
N GLU A 158 6.43 -7.95 11.77
CA GLU A 158 5.60 -8.02 12.98
C GLU A 158 6.38 -7.59 14.23
N THR A 159 5.72 -6.79 15.07
CA THR A 159 6.29 -6.26 16.33
C THR A 159 5.38 -6.62 17.48
N ASP A 160 5.88 -7.16 18.59
CA ASP A 160 5.01 -7.46 19.75
C ASP A 160 4.35 -6.20 20.33
N HIS A 161 5.11 -5.11 20.38
CA HIS A 161 4.67 -3.81 20.86
C HIS A 161 5.06 -2.73 19.84
N TRP A 162 4.11 -1.88 19.47
CA TRP A 162 4.36 -0.68 18.68
C TRP A 162 3.60 0.49 19.29
N PRO A 163 4.27 1.60 19.63
CA PRO A 163 3.60 2.76 20.17
C PRO A 163 2.74 3.39 19.08
N LEU A 164 1.42 3.25 19.20
CA LEU A 164 0.48 4.02 18.40
C LEU A 164 0.50 5.46 18.91
N ALA A 165 0.86 6.39 18.04
CA ALA A 165 0.90 7.82 18.33
C ALA A 165 -0.51 8.40 18.51
#